data_AF-H5Y2K5-F1
#
_entry.id   AF-H5Y2K5-F1
#
_cell.length_a   1.000
_cell.length_b   1.000
_cell.length_c   1.000
_cell.angle_alpha   90.00
_cell.angle_beta   90.00
_cell.angle_gamma   90.00
#
_symmetry.space_group_name_H-M   'P 1'
#
loop_
_entity.id
_entity.type
_entity.pdbx_description
1 polymer ?
#
loop_
_entity_poly.entity_id
_entity_poly.type
_entity_poly.pdbx_seq_one_letter_code
_entity_poly.pdbx_strand_id
1 'polypeptide(L)'
;MRNGGQLTGKEFEEIKMLADKAVSAHNKKSADPFIKRLDFMQRTLDIEPYKRYVLAELVSNVSAAAGRVRDKDHWIDAVNQSLFKLKSSTEDMGDIK
;
A
#
# COMPACT_ATOMS: atom_id res chain seq x y z
N MET A 1 -5.38 -10.96 -21.29
CA MET A 1 -4.89 -10.27 -20.08
C MET A 1 -4.63 -11.35 -19.03
N ARG A 2 -3.47 -11.39 -18.37
CA ARG A 2 -3.27 -12.29 -17.23
C ARG A 2 -4.20 -11.79 -16.12
N ASN A 3 -5.12 -12.64 -15.67
CA ASN A 3 -5.82 -12.43 -14.42
C ASN A 3 -4.77 -12.66 -13.32
N GLY A 4 -4.17 -11.59 -12.80
CA GLY A 4 -3.19 -11.69 -11.71
C GLY A 4 -3.80 -12.37 -10.49
N GLY A 5 -2.96 -12.90 -9.61
CA GLY A 5 -3.41 -13.64 -8.42
C GLY A 5 -4.06 -12.76 -7.36
N GLN A 6 -4.63 -13.39 -6.33
CA GLN A 6 -5.06 -12.68 -5.12
C GLN A 6 -3.85 -12.24 -4.31
N LEU A 7 -3.92 -11.03 -3.74
CA LEU A 7 -2.93 -10.57 -2.76
C LEU A 7 -2.99 -11.45 -1.52
N THR A 8 -1.88 -12.07 -1.16
CA THR A 8 -1.82 -12.92 0.03
C THR A 8 -1.81 -12.08 1.31
N GLY A 9 -2.25 -12.68 2.43
CA GLY A 9 -2.17 -12.01 3.73
C GLY A 9 -0.75 -11.61 4.12
N LYS A 10 0.26 -12.40 3.74
CA LYS A 10 1.67 -12.06 4.02
C LYS A 10 2.15 -10.84 3.23
N GLU A 11 1.79 -10.77 1.94
CA GLU A 11 2.12 -9.61 1.11
C GLU A 11 1.40 -8.36 1.60
N PHE A 12 0.14 -8.49 2.02
CA PHE A 12 -0.60 -7.39 2.63
C PHE A 12 0.07 -6.88 3.91
N GLU A 13 0.46 -7.77 4.82
CA GLU A 13 1.15 -7.36 6.06
C GLU A 13 2.52 -6.73 5.79
N GLU A 14 3.27 -7.21 4.78
CA GLU A 14 4.52 -6.57 4.36
C GLU A 14 4.26 -5.15 3.82
N ILE A 15 3.27 -4.98 2.95
CA ILE A 15 2.86 -3.67 2.41
C ILE A 15 2.46 -2.72 3.54
N LYS A 16 1.62 -3.19 4.47
CA LYS A 16 1.16 -2.39 5.61
C LYS A 16 2.33 -1.94 6.49
N MET A 17 3.20 -2.87 6.87
CA MET A 17 4.39 -2.56 7.68
C MET A 17 5.29 -1.53 6.99
N LEU A 18 5.51 -1.64 5.68
CA LEU A 18 6.35 -0.70 4.92
C LEU A 18 5.71 0.70 4.86
N ALA A 19 4.40 0.77 4.63
CA ALA A 19 3.65 2.02 4.64
C ALA A 19 3.74 2.70 6.02
N ASP A 20 3.49 1.96 7.10
CA ASP A 20 3.55 2.46 8.47
C ASP A 20 4.95 3.01 8.81
N LYS A 21 6.02 2.29 8.42
CA LYS A 21 7.42 2.72 8.61
C LYS A 21 7.75 3.98 7.80
N ALA A 22 7.31 4.06 6.55
CA ALA A 22 7.54 5.22 5.69
C ALA A 22 6.82 6.48 6.21
N VAL A 23 5.55 6.34 6.61
CA VAL A 23 4.74 7.44 7.14
C VAL A 23 5.30 7.93 8.48
N SER A 24 5.76 7.02 9.35
CA SER A 24 6.33 7.36 10.65
C SER A 24 7.76 7.92 10.57
N ALA A 25 8.38 7.88 9.39
CA ALA A 25 9.74 8.35 9.21
C ALA A 25 9.84 9.87 9.42
N HIS A 26 10.86 10.28 10.17
CA HIS A 26 11.11 11.66 10.57
C HIS A 26 11.56 12.55 9.40
N ASN A 27 12.05 11.98 8.30
CA ASN A 27 12.37 12.70 7.07
C ASN A 27 12.27 11.77 5.84
N LYS A 28 12.28 12.37 4.64
CA LYS A 28 12.17 11.61 3.38
C LYS A 28 13.33 10.63 3.17
N LYS A 29 14.53 10.97 3.65
CA LYS A 29 15.71 10.10 3.51
C LYS A 29 15.56 8.81 4.31
N SER A 30 14.96 8.85 5.50
CA SER A 30 14.68 7.64 6.29
C SER A 30 13.45 6.87 5.80
N ALA A 31 12.51 7.52 5.10
CA ALA A 31 11.38 6.84 4.45
C ALA A 31 11.78 6.10 3.15
N ASP A 32 12.81 6.59 2.46
CA ASP A 32 13.18 6.16 1.11
C ASP A 32 13.37 4.63 0.94
N PRO A 33 14.02 3.90 1.85
CA PRO A 33 14.14 2.44 1.72
C PRO A 33 12.79 1.72 1.70
N PHE A 34 11.82 2.20 2.48
CA PHE A 34 10.49 1.61 2.57
C PHE A 34 9.66 1.93 1.32
N ILE A 35 9.73 3.17 0.84
CA ILE A 35 9.06 3.59 -0.40
C ILE A 35 9.58 2.81 -1.60
N LYS A 36 10.91 2.64 -1.71
CA LYS A 36 11.52 1.85 -2.79
C LYS A 36 11.09 0.39 -2.75
N ARG A 37 10.95 -0.19 -1.56
CA ARG A 37 10.44 -1.56 -1.43
C ARG A 37 8.97 -1.66 -1.86
N LEU A 38 8.14 -0.68 -1.49
CA LEU A 38 6.75 -0.60 -1.95
C LEU A 38 6.65 -0.47 -3.48
N ASP A 39 7.45 0.41 -4.09
CA ASP A 39 7.51 0.58 -5.55
C ASP A 39 7.99 -0.70 -6.25
N PHE A 40 8.98 -1.39 -5.68
CA PHE A 40 9.39 -2.70 -6.18
C PHE A 40 8.24 -3.72 -6.15
N MET A 41 7.56 -3.88 -5.00
CA MET A 41 6.42 -4.79 -4.87
C MET A 41 5.29 -4.43 -5.84
N GLN A 42 5.00 -3.15 -6.01
CA GLN A 42 3.99 -2.65 -6.96
C GLN A 42 4.26 -3.08 -8.41
N ARG A 43 5.53 -3.21 -8.79
CA ARG A 43 5.93 -3.61 -10.15
C ARG A 43 6.04 -5.12 -10.32
N THR A 44 6.35 -5.86 -9.26
CA THR A 44 6.67 -7.29 -9.34
C THR A 44 5.56 -8.21 -8.89
N LEU A 45 4.65 -7.76 -8.03
CA LEU A 45 3.55 -8.59 -7.54
C LEU A 45 2.59 -8.95 -8.69
N ASP A 46 2.36 -10.24 -8.87
CA ASP A 46 1.36 -10.75 -9.80
C ASP A 46 -0.02 -10.76 -9.13
N ILE A 47 -0.59 -9.56 -8.98
CA ILE A 47 -1.89 -9.34 -8.36
C ILE A 47 -2.92 -8.84 -9.37
N GLU A 48 -4.19 -9.02 -9.05
CA GLU A 48 -5.32 -8.52 -9.83
C GLU A 48 -5.14 -7.05 -10.27
N PRO A 49 -5.58 -6.68 -11.48
CA PRO A 49 -5.40 -5.32 -12.01
C PRO A 49 -5.91 -4.24 -11.07
N TYR A 50 -7.09 -4.41 -10.46
CA TYR A 50 -7.63 -3.47 -9.48
C TYR A 50 -6.70 -3.29 -8.29
N LYS A 51 -6.21 -4.38 -7.69
CA LYS A 51 -5.26 -4.35 -6.57
C LYS A 51 -3.95 -3.66 -6.95
N ARG A 52 -3.47 -3.85 -8.18
CA ARG A 52 -2.29 -3.16 -8.69
C ARG A 52 -2.50 -1.64 -8.75
N TYR A 53 -3.67 -1.18 -9.19
CA TYR A 53 -4.01 0.25 -9.17
C TYR A 53 -4.05 0.80 -7.74
N VAL A 54 -4.69 0.09 -6.81
CA VAL A 54 -4.75 0.52 -5.40
C VAL A 54 -3.36 0.52 -4.75
N LEU A 55 -2.49 -0.43 -5.07
CA LEU A 55 -1.12 -0.45 -4.57
C LEU A 55 -0.29 0.73 -5.12
N ALA A 56 -0.49 1.13 -6.38
CA ALA A 56 0.13 2.33 -6.93
C ALA A 56 -0.39 3.63 -6.27
N GLU A 57 -1.69 3.69 -5.96
CA GLU A 57 -2.29 4.77 -5.17
C GLU A 57 -1.65 4.84 -3.77
N LEU A 58 -1.52 3.70 -3.08
CA LEU A 58 -0.85 3.61 -1.79
C LEU A 58 0.60 4.13 -1.86
N VAL A 59 1.40 3.70 -2.83
CA VAL A 59 2.80 4.15 -2.97
C VAL A 59 2.88 5.67 -3.15
N SER A 60 1.95 6.24 -3.92
CA SER A 60 1.86 7.69 -4.12
C SER A 60 1.51 8.43 -2.82
N ASN A 61 0.50 7.94 -2.10
CA ASN A 61 0.08 8.51 -0.81
C ASN A 61 1.17 8.42 0.25
N VAL A 62 1.87 7.27 0.35
CA VAL A 62 3.00 7.09 1.27
C VAL A 62 4.15 8.05 0.92
N SER A 63 4.45 8.22 -0.37
CA SER A 63 5.49 9.14 -0.82
C SER A 63 5.17 10.60 -0.49
N ALA A 64 3.89 10.98 -0.58
CA ALA A 64 3.40 12.30 -0.19
C ALA A 64 3.38 12.48 1.34
N ALA A 65 3.06 11.43 2.10
CA ALA A 65 3.06 11.41 3.55
C ALA A 65 4.47 11.47 4.16
N ALA A 66 5.50 11.07 3.42
CA ALA A 66 6.84 10.84 3.97
C ALA A 66 7.53 12.10 4.51
N GLY A 67 8.09 11.98 5.72
CA GLY A 67 8.78 13.07 6.41
C GLY A 67 7.83 14.06 7.10
N ARG A 68 8.29 15.30 7.26
CA ARG A 68 7.51 16.40 7.84
C ARG A 68 6.73 17.10 6.74
N VAL A 69 5.42 16.89 6.70
CA VAL A 69 4.49 17.52 5.76
C VAL A 69 3.40 18.24 6.53
N ARG A 70 2.89 19.36 5.99
CA ARG A 70 1.90 20.20 6.66
C ARG A 70 0.58 19.47 6.91
N ASP A 71 0.12 18.73 5.92
CA ASP A 71 -1.20 18.09 5.93
C ASP A 71 -1.07 16.60 6.27
N LYS A 72 -0.31 16.28 7.33
CA LYS A 72 0.11 14.90 7.68
C LYS A 72 -1.09 13.97 7.91
N ASP A 73 -2.10 14.45 8.64
CA ASP A 73 -3.27 13.66 9.00
C ASP A 73 -4.08 13.27 7.75
N HIS A 74 -4.24 14.20 6.81
CA HIS A 74 -4.87 13.93 5.52
C HIS A 74 -4.17 12.80 4.75
N TRP A 75 -2.83 12.81 4.73
CA TRP A 75 -2.07 11.76 4.05
C TRP A 75 -2.12 10.42 4.78
N ILE A 76 -2.18 10.43 6.12
CA ILE A 76 -2.38 9.22 6.93
C ILE A 76 -3.75 8.61 6.58
N ASP A 77 -4.80 9.42 6.50
CA ASP A 77 -6.14 8.96 6.11
C ASP A 77 -6.15 8.37 4.69
N ALA A 78 -5.48 9.01 3.72
CA ALA A 78 -5.35 8.50 2.36
C ALA A 78 -4.60 7.16 2.30
N VAL A 79 -3.54 7.01 3.10
CA VAL A 79 -2.81 5.73 3.27
C VAL A 79 -3.73 4.66 3.85
N ASN A 80 -4.47 4.97 4.92
CA ASN A 80 -5.39 4.04 5.57
C ASN A 80 -6.52 3.59 4.64
N GLN A 81 -7.08 4.50 3.83
CA GLN A 81 -8.08 4.16 2.83
C GLN A 81 -7.52 3.23 1.75
N SER A 82 -6.29 3.46 1.30
CA SER A 82 -5.63 2.60 0.31
C SER A 82 -5.38 1.19 0.88
N LEU A 83 -4.94 1.10 2.15
CA LEU A 83 -4.77 -0.18 2.85
C LEU A 83 -6.11 -0.91 3.04
N PHE A 84 -7.19 -0.19 3.37
CA PHE A 84 -8.52 -0.79 3.48
C PHE A 84 -8.98 -1.39 2.15
N LYS A 85 -8.84 -0.67 1.02
CA LYS A 85 -9.15 -1.17 -0.33
C LYS A 85 -8.29 -2.38 -0.71
N LEU A 86 -7.02 -2.41 -0.28
CA LEU A 86 -6.11 -3.56 -0.48
C LEU A 86 -6.53 -4.78 0.34
N LYS A 87 -7.08 -4.58 1.54
CA LYS A 87 -7.58 -5.67 2.38
C LYS A 87 -8.96 -6.18 1.96
N SER A 88 -9.94 -5.31 1.73
CA SER A 88 -11.35 -5.71 1.56
C SER A 88 -11.58 -6.74 0.45
N SER A 89 -10.89 -6.61 -0.69
CA SER A 89 -11.05 -7.60 -1.77
C SER A 89 -10.26 -8.91 -1.60
N THR A 90 -9.67 -9.19 -0.43
CA THR A 90 -9.23 -10.56 -0.06
C THR A 90 -10.32 -11.35 0.66
N GLU A 91 -11.35 -10.68 1.20
CA GLU A 91 -12.42 -11.32 1.99
C GLU A 91 -13.75 -11.42 1.22
N ASP A 92 -13.95 -10.64 0.14
CA ASP A 92 -15.23 -10.53 -0.59
C ASP A 92 -15.57 -11.70 -1.56
N MET A 93 -14.87 -12.85 -1.46
CA MET A 93 -15.22 -14.10 -2.17
C MET A 93 -15.42 -15.29 -1.23
N GLY A 94 -15.71 -15.04 0.04
CA GLY A 94 -15.97 -16.08 1.02
C GLY A 94 -17.20 -15.75 1.85
N ASP A 95 -18.38 -15.76 1.24
CA ASP A 95 -19.65 -16.21 1.83
C ASP A 95 -20.82 -15.86 0.89
N ILE A 96 -21.14 -16.78 -0.02
CA ILE A 96 -22.51 -16.98 -0.47
C ILE A 96 -22.94 -18.31 0.14
N LYS A 97 -23.71 -18.25 1.23
CA LYS A 97 -24.57 -19.34 1.69
C LYS A 97 -26.00 -19.05 1.27
#